data_AF-A0A3M1N0Z3-F1
#
_entry.id   AF-A0A3M1N0Z3-F1
#
_cell.length_a   1.000
_cell.length_b   1.000
_cell.length_c   1.000
_cell.angle_alpha   90.00
_cell.angle_beta   90.00
_cell.angle_gamma   90.00
#
_symmetry.space_group_name_H-M   'P 1'
#
loop_
_entity.id
_entity.type
_entity.pdbx_description
1 polymer ?
#
loop_
_entity_poly.entity_id
_entity_poly.type
_entity_poly.pdbx_seq_one_letter_code
_entity_poly.pdbx_strand_id
1 'polypeptide(L)'
;MADPTRTWILLGRRLTIQAPPESIARLESLLAEIDQRAQALRKVRPDVDEVTHWLMAVLSVLETLASHLDRYEAFCQRLESLLSSSQPEP
;
A
#
# COMPACT_ATOMS: atom_id res chain seq x y z
N MET A 1 3.83 -26.58 2.54
CA MET A 1 4.80 -25.79 3.32
C MET A 1 4.03 -25.06 4.39
N ALA A 2 4.49 -25.05 5.63
CA ALA A 2 3.83 -24.25 6.67
C ALA A 2 4.13 -22.76 6.41
N ASP A 3 3.12 -21.90 6.56
CA ASP A 3 3.31 -20.48 6.39
C ASP A 3 4.24 -19.94 7.50
N PRO A 4 5.28 -19.17 7.16
CA PRO A 4 6.17 -18.57 8.14
C PRO A 4 5.44 -17.56 9.02
N THR A 5 5.85 -17.51 10.30
CA THR A 5 5.39 -16.50 11.26
C THR A 5 6.41 -15.37 11.35
N ARG A 6 5.96 -14.13 11.17
CA ARG A 6 6.77 -12.92 11.29
C ARG A 6 6.20 -11.99 12.35
N THR A 7 7.08 -11.32 13.07
CA THR A 7 6.72 -10.36 14.12
C THR A 7 7.41 -9.02 13.86
N TRP A 8 6.65 -7.94 13.98
CA TRP A 8 7.13 -6.56 13.93
C TRP A 8 6.79 -5.82 15.23
N ILE A 9 7.57 -4.79 15.55
CA ILE A 9 7.28 -3.85 16.62
C ILE A 9 6.98 -2.50 15.96
N LEU A 10 5.71 -2.10 16.00
CA LEU A 10 5.21 -0.88 15.36
C LEU A 10 4.69 0.04 16.46
N LEU A 11 5.30 1.22 16.63
CA LEU A 11 4.91 2.18 17.68
C LEU A 11 4.85 1.54 19.08
N GLY A 12 5.84 0.69 19.39
CA GLY A 12 5.90 -0.07 20.66
C GLY A 12 4.89 -1.21 20.78
N ARG A 13 4.07 -1.49 19.76
CA ARG A 13 3.10 -2.57 19.73
C ARG A 13 3.59 -3.74 18.88
N ARG A 14 3.36 -4.96 19.37
CA ARG A 14 3.74 -6.18 18.66
C ARG A 14 2.66 -6.61 17.67
N LEU A 15 3.04 -6.74 16.41
CA LEU A 15 2.21 -7.33 15.35
C LEU A 15 2.83 -8.66 14.93
N THR A 16 2.09 -9.76 15.07
CA THR A 16 2.53 -11.09 14.66
C THR A 16 1.58 -11.63 13.60
N ILE A 17 2.11 -12.00 12.43
CA ILE A 17 1.33 -12.52 11.30
C ILE A 17 1.95 -13.82 10.82
N GLN A 18 1.11 -14.79 10.49
CA GLN A 18 1.48 -15.99 9.76
C GLN A 18 0.93 -15.89 8.34
N ALA A 19 1.81 -15.92 7.33
CA ALA A 19 1.43 -15.73 5.94
C ALA A 19 2.50 -16.31 4.99
N PRO A 20 2.17 -16.50 3.69
CA PRO A 20 3.15 -16.90 2.70
C PRO A 20 4.34 -15.92 2.62
N PRO A 21 5.55 -16.39 2.24
CA PRO A 21 6.75 -15.56 2.15
C PRO A 21 6.57 -14.30 1.29
N GLU A 22 5.84 -14.41 0.18
CA GLU A 22 5.54 -13.28 -0.70
C GLU A 22 4.71 -12.19 -0.01
N SER A 23 3.72 -12.59 0.79
CA SER A 23 2.90 -11.66 1.57
C SER A 23 3.71 -10.98 2.66
N ILE A 24 4.62 -11.71 3.32
CA ILE A 24 5.53 -11.13 4.32
C ILE A 24 6.45 -10.10 3.66
N ALA A 25 7.06 -10.42 2.52
CA ALA A 25 7.93 -9.48 1.79
C ALA A 25 7.17 -8.20 1.36
N ARG A 26 5.93 -8.35 0.89
CA ARG A 26 5.06 -7.21 0.57
C ARG A 26 4.75 -6.36 1.80
N LEU A 27 4.43 -6.99 2.93
CA LEU A 27 4.20 -6.31 4.20
C LEU A 27 5.46 -5.56 4.68
N GLU A 28 6.65 -6.16 4.56
CA GLU A 28 7.91 -5.50 4.92
C GLU A 28 8.15 -4.25 4.08
N SER A 29 7.92 -4.32 2.77
CA SER A 29 8.01 -3.17 1.87
C SER A 29 7.02 -2.06 2.24
N LEU A 30 5.76 -2.42 2.50
CA LEU A 30 4.72 -1.46 2.88
C LEU A 30 5.03 -0.78 4.22
N LEU A 31 5.49 -1.54 5.22
CA LEU A 31 5.87 -1.00 6.52
C LEU A 31 7.07 -0.05 6.41
N ALA A 32 8.06 -0.39 5.57
CA ALA A 32 9.19 0.50 5.30
C ALA A 32 8.75 1.81 4.63
N GLU A 33 7.82 1.75 3.69
CA GLU A 33 7.25 2.92 3.03
C GLU A 33 6.47 3.81 4.01
N ILE A 34 5.64 3.21 4.88
CA ILE A 34 4.92 3.93 5.93
C ILE A 34 5.92 4.63 6.87
N ASP A 35 6.97 3.95 7.30
CA ASP A 35 7.97 4.55 8.20
C ASP A 35 8.70 5.73 7.53
N GLN A 36 9.10 5.58 6.27
CA GLN A 36 9.73 6.66 5.51
C GLN A 36 8.81 7.89 5.39
N ARG A 37 7.52 7.68 5.09
CA ARG A 37 6.53 8.77 5.00
C ARG A 37 6.29 9.41 6.37
N ALA A 38 6.21 8.62 7.45
CA ALA A 38 6.07 9.14 8.81
C ALA A 38 7.28 10.01 9.20
N GLN A 39 8.51 9.57 8.88
CA GLN A 39 9.72 10.36 9.10
C GLN A 39 9.73 11.66 8.29
N ALA A 40 9.26 11.63 7.04
CA ALA A 40 9.13 12.84 6.23
C ALA A 40 8.12 13.82 6.85
N LEU A 41 6.97 13.32 7.32
CA LEU A 41 5.95 14.12 7.98
C LEU A 41 6.44 14.75 9.29
N ARG A 42 7.26 14.03 10.08
CA ARG A 42 7.91 14.59 11.27
C ARG A 42 8.77 15.80 10.97
N LYS A 43 9.44 15.85 9.81
CA LYS A 43 10.25 17.02 9.40
C LYS A 43 9.38 18.23 9.05
N VAL A 44 8.17 17.99 8.55
CA VAL A 44 7.24 19.06 8.12
C VAL A 44 6.40 19.56 9.29
N ARG A 45 5.98 18.67 10.19
CA ARG A 45 5.14 18.96 11.36
C ARG A 45 5.72 18.32 12.62
N PRO A 46 6.82 18.85 13.17
CA PRO A 46 7.49 18.26 14.33
C PRO A 46 6.67 18.36 15.64
N ASP A 47 5.64 19.20 15.64
CA ASP A 47 4.74 19.49 16.77
C ASP A 47 3.65 18.43 16.97
N VAL A 48 3.43 17.57 15.99
CA VAL A 48 2.42 16.50 16.02
C VAL A 48 2.97 15.25 16.72
N ASP A 49 2.11 14.47 17.37
CA ASP A 49 2.53 13.24 18.04
C ASP A 49 2.88 12.11 17.05
N GLU A 50 3.69 11.17 17.53
CA GLU A 50 4.22 10.07 16.72
C GLU A 50 3.13 9.17 16.12
N VAL A 51 2.03 8.94 16.84
CA VAL A 51 0.91 8.10 16.37
C VAL A 51 0.20 8.79 15.22
N THR A 52 -0.02 10.10 15.33
CA THR A 52 -0.63 10.89 14.27
C THR A 52 0.25 10.93 13.01
N HIS A 53 1.58 11.07 13.12
CA HIS A 53 2.46 10.94 11.94
C HIS A 53 2.34 9.59 11.25
N TRP A 54 2.27 8.52 12.04
CA TRP A 54 2.14 7.17 11.50
C TRP A 54 0.78 6.97 10.83
N LEU A 55 -0.31 7.48 11.43
CA LEU A 55 -1.64 7.45 10.85
C LEU A 55 -1.69 8.20 9.52
N MET A 56 -1.11 9.40 9.46
CA MET A 56 -1.01 10.19 8.23
C MET A 56 -0.20 9.46 7.15
N ALA A 57 0.88 8.78 7.54
CA ALA A 57 1.68 7.97 6.61
C ALA A 57 0.89 6.78 6.06
N VAL A 58 0.15 6.07 6.91
CA VAL A 58 -0.75 4.97 6.50
C VAL A 58 -1.82 5.46 5.52
N LEU A 59 -2.49 6.57 5.84
CA LEU A 59 -3.50 7.17 4.96
C LEU A 59 -2.89 7.51 3.60
N SER A 60 -1.70 8.11 3.59
CA SER A 60 -1.00 8.44 2.35
C SER A 60 -0.68 7.21 1.50
N VAL A 61 -0.28 6.08 2.11
CA VAL A 61 -0.06 4.82 1.38
C VAL A 61 -1.37 4.26 0.84
N LEU A 62 -2.45 4.31 1.62
CA LEU A 62 -3.79 3.86 1.17
C LEU A 62 -4.31 4.70 0.00
N GLU A 63 -4.10 6.02 0.03
CA GLU A 63 -4.42 6.91 -1.10
C GLU A 63 -3.63 6.54 -2.36
N THR A 64 -2.33 6.26 -2.23
CA THR A 64 -1.52 5.78 -3.36
C THR A 64 -2.08 4.48 -3.93
N LEU A 65 -2.44 3.51 -3.08
CA LEU A 65 -3.02 2.24 -3.52
C LEU A 65 -4.38 2.42 -4.19
N ALA A 66 -5.25 3.27 -3.64
CA ALA A 66 -6.53 3.61 -4.26
C ALA A 66 -6.32 4.24 -5.65
N SER A 67 -5.37 5.18 -5.78
CA SER A 67 -5.05 5.80 -7.07
C SER A 67 -4.53 4.81 -8.10
N HIS A 68 -3.82 3.76 -7.68
CA HIS A 68 -3.36 2.69 -8.57
C HIS A 68 -4.54 1.85 -9.08
N LEU A 69 -5.52 1.56 -8.22
CA LEU A 69 -6.74 0.85 -8.62
C LEU A 69 -7.55 1.67 -9.64
N ASP A 70 -7.76 2.96 -9.38
CA ASP A 70 -8.48 3.85 -10.30
C ASP A 70 -7.81 3.91 -11.68
N ARG A 71 -6.47 4.01 -11.70
CA ARG A 71 -5.69 4.00 -12.95
C ARG A 71 -5.78 2.67 -13.67
N TYR A 72 -5.79 1.57 -12.95
CA TYR A 72 -5.94 0.23 -13.52
C TYR A 72 -7.32 0.05 -14.13
N GLU A 73 -8.38 0.49 -13.44
CA GLU A 73 -9.74 0.47 -13.96
C GLU A 73 -9.86 1.30 -15.24
N ALA A 74 -9.33 2.53 -15.24
CA ALA A 74 -9.32 3.38 -16.43
C ALA A 74 -8.53 2.76 -17.59
N PHE A 75 -7.46 2.01 -17.30
CA PHE A 75 -6.70 1.27 -18.31
C PHE A 75 -7.52 0.12 -18.89
N CYS A 76 -8.20 -0.67 -18.06
CA CYS A 76 -9.08 -1.76 -18.50
C CYS A 76 -10.22 -1.24 -19.37
N GLN A 77 -10.90 -0.16 -18.96
CA GLN A 77 -11.96 0.48 -19.75
C GLN A 77 -11.46 0.93 -21.13
N ARG A 78 -10.23 1.47 -21.21
CA ARG A 78 -9.60 1.84 -22.50
C ARG A 78 -9.30 0.63 -23.37
N LEU A 79 -8.78 -0.45 -22.79
CA LEU A 79 -8.54 -1.70 -23.52
C LEU A 79 -9.84 -2.30 -24.06
N GLU A 80 -10.90 -2.34 -23.25
CA GLU A 80 -12.22 -2.79 -23.66
C GLU A 80 -12.76 -1.96 -24.82
N SER A 81 -12.69 -0.63 -24.73
CA SER A 81 -13.11 0.27 -25.81
C SER A 81 -12.34 0.01 -27.13
N LEU A 82 -11.03 -0.20 -27.05
CA LEU A 82 -10.20 -0.50 -28.22
C LEU A 82 -10.56 -1.85 -28.84
N LEU A 83 -10.74 -2.88 -28.01
CA LEU A 83 -11.12 -4.23 -28.47
C LEU A 83 -12.53 -4.25 -29.08
N SER A 84 -13.49 -3.54 -28.49
CA SER A 84 -14.85 -3.40 -29.04
C SER A 84 -14.88 -2.61 -30.36
N SER A 85 -14.00 -1.60 -30.51
CA SER A 85 -13.87 -0.85 -31.78
C SER A 85 -13.20 -1.64 -32.92
N SER A 86 -12.56 -2.77 -32.59
CA SER A 86 -11.80 -3.60 -33.54
C SER A 86 -12.62 -4.78 -34.10
N GLN A 87 -13.86 -4.98 -33.65
CA GLN A 87 -14.75 -5.98 -34.25
C GLN A 87 -15.34 -5.42 -35.55
N PRO A 88 -15.09 -6.05 -36.72
CA PRO A 88 -15.79 -5.68 -37.95
C PRO A 88 -17.27 -6.02 -37.79
N GLU A 89 -18.15 -5.08 -38.14
CA GLU A 89 -19.59 -5.36 -38.28
C GLU A 89 -19.81 -6.57 -39.22
N PRO A 90 -20.73 -7.49 -38.87
CA PRO A 90 -21.04 -8.68 -39.67
C PRO A 90 -21.73 -8.36 -41.01
#